data_AF-I2CRH0-F1
#
_entry.id   AF-I2CRH0-F1
#
_cell.length_a   1.000
_cell.length_b   1.000
_cell.length_c   1.000
_cell.angle_alpha   90.00
_cell.angle_beta   90.00
_cell.angle_gamma   90.00
#
_symmetry.space_group_name_H-M   'P 1'
#
loop_
_entity.id
_entity.type
_entity.pdbx_description
1 polymer ?
#
loop_
_entity_poly.entity_id
_entity_poly.type
_entity_poly.pdbx_seq_one_letter_code
_entity_poly.pdbx_strand_id
1 'polypeptide(L)'
;MSPQRASGLQKEVLSLYRRVLRAARVKDAGKIDGGTYTLARTRFREDATSVSRMDFQKIEFLIRQGHKQLKYLNMPSVLRGASVTPSAASRH
;
A
#
# COMPACT_ATOMS: atom_id res chain seq x y z
N MET A 1 -5.26 29.77 -6.19
CA MET A 1 -4.07 29.15 -5.58
C MET A 1 -3.24 28.52 -6.67
N SER A 2 -2.05 29.03 -6.95
CA SER A 2 -1.14 28.44 -7.93
C SER A 2 -0.76 27.03 -7.49
N PRO A 3 -0.70 26.02 -8.37
CA PRO A 3 -0.27 24.68 -7.99
C PRO A 3 1.16 24.77 -7.46
N GLN A 4 1.35 24.54 -6.16
CA GLN A 4 2.68 24.45 -5.58
C GLN A 4 3.41 23.30 -6.28
N ARG A 5 4.56 23.61 -6.88
CA ARG A 5 5.41 22.60 -7.51
C ARG A 5 5.94 21.68 -6.41
N ALA A 6 5.34 20.50 -6.29
CA ALA A 6 5.80 19.48 -5.36
C ALA A 6 7.25 19.09 -5.66
N SER A 7 8.06 18.92 -4.62
CA SER A 7 9.45 18.46 -4.76
C SER A 7 9.52 17.07 -5.38
N GLY A 8 10.69 16.68 -5.91
CA GLY A 8 10.90 15.34 -6.46
C GLY A 8 10.50 14.25 -5.46
N LEU A 9 10.94 14.39 -4.21
CA LEU A 9 10.61 13.47 -3.12
C LEU A 9 9.11 13.42 -2.82
N GLN A 10 8.42 14.55 -2.81
CA GLN A 10 6.96 14.58 -2.61
C GLN A 10 6.22 13.86 -3.75
N LYS A 11 6.67 14.04 -5.00
CA LYS A 11 6.11 13.32 -6.16
C LYS A 11 6.34 11.82 -6.02
N GLU A 12 7.50 11.41 -5.53
CA GLU A 12 7.83 10.00 -5.30
C GLU A 12 6.92 9.37 -4.24
N VAL A 13 6.75 10.04 -3.08
CA VAL A 13 5.81 9.60 -2.02
C VAL A 13 4.40 9.42 -2.57
N LEU A 14 3.89 10.42 -3.32
CA LEU A 14 2.54 10.36 -3.90
C LEU A 14 2.41 9.26 -4.97
N SER A 15 3.45 9.05 -5.77
CA SER A 15 3.49 7.97 -6.76
C SER A 15 3.45 6.61 -6.09
N LEU A 16 4.26 6.41 -5.05
CA LEU A 16 4.32 5.18 -4.27
C LEU A 16 2.97 4.89 -3.60
N TYR A 17 2.37 5.89 -2.94
CA TYR A 17 1.04 5.76 -2.32
C TYR A 17 0.00 5.26 -3.33
N ARG A 18 -0.11 5.91 -4.50
CA ARG A 18 -1.06 5.51 -5.54
C ARG A 18 -0.82 4.09 -6.05
N ARG A 19 0.44 3.69 -6.22
CA ARG A 19 0.79 2.34 -6.69
C ARG A 19 0.44 1.26 -5.65
N VAL A 20 0.75 1.51 -4.37
CA VAL A 20 0.42 0.59 -3.27
C VAL A 20 -1.09 0.40 -3.16
N LEU A 21 -1.87 1.49 -3.18
CA LEU A 21 -3.33 1.39 -3.10
C LEU A 21 -3.95 0.62 -4.26
N ARG A 22 -3.44 0.80 -5.49
CA ARG A 22 -3.90 0.03 -6.65
C ARG A 22 -3.60 -1.46 -6.49
N ALA A 23 -2.37 -1.80 -6.11
CA ALA A 23 -1.97 -3.20 -5.89
C ALA A 23 -2.78 -3.84 -4.74
N ALA A 24 -2.99 -3.12 -3.65
CA ALA A 24 -3.81 -3.56 -2.52
C ALA A 24 -5.26 -3.81 -2.94
N ARG A 25 -5.85 -2.92 -3.76
CA ARG A 25 -7.22 -3.11 -4.27
C ARG A 25 -7.35 -4.34 -5.18
N VAL A 26 -6.34 -4.60 -6.01
CA VAL A 26 -6.30 -5.84 -6.82
C VAL A 26 -6.25 -7.07 -5.92
N LYS A 27 -5.40 -7.05 -4.88
CA LYS A 27 -5.28 -8.14 -3.90
C LYS A 27 -6.59 -8.39 -3.15
N ASP A 28 -7.30 -7.32 -2.78
CA ASP A 28 -8.57 -7.42 -2.06
C ASP A 28 -9.77 -7.70 -3.01
N ALA A 29 -9.52 -8.10 -4.27
CA ALA A 29 -10.55 -8.33 -5.30
C ALA A 29 -11.52 -7.16 -5.47
N GLY A 30 -11.02 -5.93 -5.34
CA GLY A 30 -11.80 -4.70 -5.47
C GLY A 30 -12.48 -4.21 -4.18
N LYS A 31 -12.45 -4.99 -3.09
CA LYS A 31 -12.97 -4.57 -1.78
C LYS A 31 -12.10 -3.45 -1.20
N ILE A 32 -12.75 -2.43 -0.65
CA ILE A 32 -12.07 -1.26 -0.08
C ILE A 32 -11.95 -1.41 1.44
N ASP A 33 -12.97 -1.98 2.07
CA ASP A 33 -13.11 -2.02 3.53
C ASP A 33 -12.48 -3.26 4.16
N GLY A 34 -11.85 -3.08 5.32
CA GLY A 34 -11.33 -4.18 6.17
C GLY A 34 -10.14 -4.96 5.61
N GLY A 35 -9.70 -4.66 4.38
CA GLY A 35 -8.62 -5.37 3.69
C GLY A 35 -7.27 -4.67 3.71
N THR A 36 -6.38 -5.16 2.84
CA THR A 36 -5.04 -4.60 2.59
C THR A 36 -5.10 -3.12 2.21
N TYR A 37 -6.11 -2.70 1.45
CA TYR A 37 -6.31 -1.30 1.03
C TYR A 37 -6.48 -0.36 2.23
N THR A 38 -7.40 -0.72 3.15
CA THR A 38 -7.65 0.10 4.35
C THR A 38 -6.41 0.20 5.21
N LEU A 39 -5.72 -0.93 5.44
CA LEU A 39 -4.48 -0.97 6.22
C LEU A 39 -3.39 -0.08 5.60
N ALA A 40 -3.16 -0.19 4.29
CA ALA A 40 -2.19 0.63 3.59
C ALA A 40 -2.53 2.12 3.72
N ARG A 41 -3.79 2.49 3.47
CA ARG A 41 -4.25 3.87 3.57
C ARG A 41 -4.07 4.45 4.97
N THR A 42 -4.44 3.71 6.01
CA THR A 42 -4.29 4.14 7.41
C THR A 42 -2.82 4.38 7.75
N ARG A 43 -1.94 3.44 7.38
CA ARG A 43 -0.51 3.56 7.66
C ARG A 43 0.14 4.76 6.98
N PHE A 44 -0.16 5.01 5.70
CA PHE A 44 0.34 6.21 5.01
C PHE A 44 -0.13 7.50 5.68
N ARG A 45 -1.35 7.52 6.24
CA ARG A 45 -1.88 8.68 6.98
C ARG A 45 -1.11 8.86 8.29
N GLU A 46 -0.87 7.79 9.04
CA GLU A 46 -0.11 7.81 10.29
C GLU A 46 1.33 8.29 10.08
N ASP A 47 2.02 7.77 9.06
CA ASP A 47 3.37 8.19 8.68
C ASP A 47 3.39 9.68 8.29
N ALA A 48 2.39 10.14 7.52
CA ALA A 48 2.29 11.55 7.13
C ALA A 48 2.05 12.51 8.31
N THR A 49 1.45 12.03 9.41
CA THR A 49 1.23 12.83 10.64
C THR A 49 2.39 12.75 11.63
N SER A 50 3.13 11.64 11.65
CA SER A 50 4.17 11.38 12.65
C SER A 50 5.58 11.72 12.19
N VAL A 51 5.83 11.76 10.88
CA VAL A 51 7.16 12.05 10.31
C VAL A 51 7.27 13.54 9.98
N SER A 52 8.32 14.18 10.50
CA SER A 52 8.63 15.57 10.17
C SER A 52 8.88 15.72 8.67
N ARG A 53 8.35 16.80 8.09
CA ARG A 53 8.55 17.14 6.66
C ARG A 53 10.01 17.41 6.31
N MET A 54 10.86 17.65 7.31
CA MET A 54 12.30 17.90 7.14
C MET A 54 13.16 16.66 7.43
N ASP A 55 12.58 15.55 7.89
CA ASP A 55 13.31 14.31 8.13
C ASP A 55 13.44 13.50 6.84
N PHE A 56 14.30 14.00 5.95
CA PHE A 56 14.51 13.41 4.62
C PHE A 56 15.00 11.96 4.69
N GLN A 57 15.88 11.65 5.66
CA GLN A 57 16.42 10.30 5.84
C GLN A 57 15.32 9.29 6.20
N LYS A 58 14.42 9.67 7.11
CA LYS A 58 13.27 8.83 7.46
C LYS A 58 12.30 8.67 6.29
N ILE A 59 12.00 9.76 5.58
CA ILE A 59 11.10 9.73 4.42
C ILE A 59 11.66 8.78 3.35
N GLU A 60 12.94 8.92 2.99
CA GLU A 60 13.58 8.03 2.02
C GLU A 60 13.60 6.57 2.48
N PHE A 61 13.87 6.32 3.76
CA PHE A 61 13.79 4.98 4.32
C PHE A 61 12.39 4.38 4.14
N LEU A 62 11.34 5.14 4.48
CA LEU A 62 9.95 4.71 4.33
C LEU A 62 9.57 4.47 2.85
N ILE A 63 10.06 5.32 1.94
CA ILE A 63 9.89 5.12 0.49
C ILE A 63 10.52 3.79 0.05
N ARG A 64 11.77 3.51 0.46
CA ARG A 64 12.43 2.23 0.15
C ARG A 64 11.66 1.04 0.72
N GLN A 65 11.14 1.14 1.95
CA GLN A 65 10.31 0.09 2.54
C GLN A 65 8.99 -0.11 1.79
N GLY A 66 8.30 0.97 1.42
CA GLY A 66 7.06 0.88 0.66
C GLY A 66 7.27 0.28 -0.74
N HIS A 67 8.40 0.56 -1.40
CA HIS A 67 8.75 -0.10 -2.67
C HIS A 67 8.95 -1.61 -2.52
N LYS A 68 9.58 -2.06 -1.42
CA LYS A 68 9.68 -3.49 -1.11
C LYS A 68 8.29 -4.11 -0.92
N GLN A 69 7.42 -3.48 -0.12
CA GLN A 69 6.05 -3.95 0.10
C GLN A 69 5.24 -4.02 -1.20
N LEU A 70 5.36 -2.99 -2.07
CA LEU A 70 4.73 -2.98 -3.38
C LEU A 70 5.21 -4.13 -4.26
N LYS A 71 6.51 -4.47 -4.22
CA LYS A 71 7.05 -5.62 -4.95
C LYS A 71 6.40 -6.93 -4.49
N TYR A 72 6.25 -7.12 -3.17
CA TYR A 72 5.58 -8.31 -2.62
C TYR A 72 4.09 -8.36 -2.98
N LEU A 73 3.38 -7.23 -2.93
CA LEU A 73 1.96 -7.17 -3.31
C LEU A 73 1.72 -7.52 -4.78
N ASN A 74 2.68 -7.22 -5.65
CA ASN A 74 2.60 -7.56 -7.08
C ASN A 74 3.12 -8.96 -7.41
N MET A 75 3.64 -9.72 -6.44
CA MET A 75 4.07 -11.09 -6.73
C MET A 75 2.86 -11.99 -6.99
N PRO A 76 2.82 -12.72 -8.13
CA PRO A 76 1.67 -13.54 -8.52
C PRO A 76 1.33 -14.63 -7.50
N SER A 77 2.34 -15.15 -6.80
CA SER A 77 2.19 -16.18 -5.77
C SER A 77 1.40 -15.70 -4.55
N VAL A 78 1.42 -14.41 -4.23
CA VAL A 78 0.65 -13.81 -3.11
C VAL A 78 -0.78 -13.50 -3.53
N LEU A 79 -1.01 -13.19 -4.81
CA LEU A 79 -2.34 -12.88 -5.35
C LEU A 79 -3.22 -14.13 -5.53
N ARG A 80 -2.61 -15.31 -5.70
CA ARG A 80 -3.34 -16.57 -5.97
C ARG A 80 -3.63 -17.42 -4.72
N GLY A 81 -3.01 -17.12 -3.57
CA GLY A 81 -3.13 -17.92 -2.34
C GLY A 81 -4.31 -17.57 -1.42
N ALA A 82 -5.10 -16.53 -1.72
CA ALA A 82 -6.22 -16.09 -0.87
C ALA A 82 -7.58 -16.68 -1.28
N SER A 83 -7.62 -17.64 -2.22
CA SER A 83 -8.80 -18.48 -2.45
C SER A 83 -8.66 -19.80 -1.70
N VAL A 84 -8.58 -19.76 -0.37
CA VAL A 84 -8.95 -20.93 0.43
C VAL A 84 -10.46 -20.95 0.46
N THR A 85 -11.04 -21.64 -0.51
CA THR A 85 -12.44 -22.08 -0.45
C THR A 85 -12.66 -22.81 0.88
N PRO A 86 -13.71 -22.50 1.66
CA PRO A 86 -14.13 -23.43 2.69
C PRO A 86 -14.59 -24.70 1.97
N SER A 87 -13.79 -25.76 2.09
CA SER A 87 -14.18 -27.10 1.63
C SER A 87 -15.34 -27.57 2.49
N ALA A 88 -16.56 -27.21 2.07
CA ALA A 88 -17.76 -27.91 2.45
C ALA A 88 -17.70 -29.31 1.80
N ALA A 89 -17.16 -30.27 2.56
CA ALA A 89 -17.26 -31.68 2.23
C ALA A 89 -17.76 -32.41 3.47
N SER A 90 -19.07 -32.64 3.45
CA SER A 90 -19.82 -33.63 4.21
C SER A 90 -18.99 -34.89 4.47
N ARG A 91 -18.98 -35.39 5.72
CA ARG A 91 -18.86 -36.81 5.99
C ARG A 91 -19.85 -37.21 7.08
N HIS A 92 -20.58 -38.26 6.72
CA HIS A 92 -21.56 -39.06 7.45
C HIS A 92 -21.08 -39.54 8.81
#